data_AF-A0A3B9FM72-F1
#
_entry.id   AF-A0A3B9FM72-F1
#
_cell.length_a   1.000
_cell.length_b   1.000
_cell.length_c   1.000
_cell.angle_alpha   90.00
_cell.angle_beta   90.00
_cell.angle_gamma   90.00
#
_symmetry.space_group_name_H-M   'P 1'
#
loop_
_entity.id
_entity.type
_entity.pdbx_description
1 polymer ?
#
loop_
_entity_poly.entity_id
_entity_poly.type
_entity_poly.pdbx_seq_one_letter_code
_entity_poly.pdbx_strand_id
1 'polypeptide(L)'
;SRDGKRLHVVFTDYDDNKNSPAPQRFYNPRYDRLVNNEWKYNLSYLSIDLRNHAVYNADGASVTTPVDLDYAKAHCRIWDTEWRGAGIPPVVCLDGKDEPSFLHVLSGKNIRSHDYYYVHRKKGRWKQTLIRSSNHQWNSGHLSRDAKGILHAYLIVGEGYLAGGYMDKHGGGRIEEWVSADKGSSWKKLRDVTPGQKPYQGWRFNNVQPVVRPDGSIVEGMLLFYGWKDKDLPEASAFLLHE
;
A
#
# COMPACT_ATOMS: atom_id res chain seq x y z
N SER A 1 6.83 11.15 -12.33
CA SER A 1 6.28 12.50 -12.26
C SER A 1 5.30 12.70 -13.40
N ARG A 2 4.44 13.72 -13.30
CA ARG A 2 3.46 14.03 -14.37
C ARG A 2 4.12 14.44 -15.70
N ASP A 3 5.30 15.04 -15.63
CA ASP A 3 6.04 15.49 -16.80
C ASP A 3 6.92 14.40 -17.45
N GLY A 4 6.89 13.18 -16.93
CA GLY A 4 7.67 12.06 -17.44
C GLY A 4 9.19 12.18 -17.24
N LYS A 5 9.69 13.17 -16.48
CA LYS A 5 11.14 13.38 -16.29
C LYS A 5 11.73 12.68 -15.08
N ARG A 6 10.89 12.21 -14.16
CA ARG A 6 11.35 11.59 -12.90
C ARG A 6 10.61 10.29 -12.65
N LEU A 7 11.37 9.22 -12.40
CA LEU A 7 10.84 7.97 -11.86
C LEU A 7 10.82 8.05 -10.33
N HIS A 8 9.71 7.67 -9.73
CA HIS A 8 9.54 7.63 -8.27
C HIS A 8 9.50 6.16 -7.86
N VAL A 9 10.40 5.77 -6.96
CA VAL A 9 10.53 4.38 -6.51
C VAL A 9 10.25 4.35 -5.02
N VAL A 10 9.23 3.59 -4.64
CA VAL A 10 8.93 3.26 -3.25
C VAL A 10 9.18 1.78 -3.06
N PHE A 11 9.80 1.41 -1.95
CA PHE A 11 10.16 0.03 -1.68
C PHE A 11 10.21 -0.25 -0.18
N THR A 12 10.24 -1.54 0.14
CA THR A 12 10.24 -2.09 1.48
C THR A 12 11.39 -3.07 1.61
N ASP A 13 11.91 -3.24 2.81
CA ASP A 13 12.89 -4.26 3.15
C ASP A 13 12.20 -5.63 3.07
N TYR A 14 12.80 -6.56 2.34
CA TYR A 14 12.28 -7.90 2.15
C TYR A 14 13.42 -8.89 2.22
N ASP A 15 13.34 -9.79 3.18
CA ASP A 15 14.30 -10.88 3.33
C ASP A 15 13.79 -12.10 2.56
N ASP A 16 14.27 -12.29 1.33
CA ASP A 16 13.86 -13.42 0.50
C ASP A 16 14.64 -14.69 0.84
N ASN A 17 14.21 -15.36 1.91
CA ASN A 17 14.84 -16.53 2.49
C ASN A 17 14.11 -17.83 2.09
N LYS A 18 13.53 -17.89 0.89
CA LYS A 18 12.71 -19.03 0.41
C LYS A 18 13.51 -20.27 0.02
N ASN A 19 14.66 -20.08 -0.62
CA ASN A 19 15.41 -21.16 -1.28
C ASN A 19 16.48 -21.80 -0.39
N SER A 20 16.75 -21.24 0.79
CA SER A 20 17.70 -21.76 1.78
C SER A 20 17.26 -21.29 3.17
N PRO A 21 16.14 -21.82 3.69
CA PRO A 21 15.46 -21.26 4.84
C PRO A 21 16.33 -21.36 6.09
N ALA A 22 16.69 -20.19 6.62
CA ALA A 22 17.18 -19.98 7.97
C ALA A 22 16.02 -19.44 8.84
N PRO A 23 15.26 -20.30 9.55
CA PRO A 23 14.02 -19.89 10.25
C PRO A 23 14.21 -18.74 11.23
N GLN A 24 15.38 -18.64 11.85
CA GLN A 24 15.76 -17.56 12.76
C GLN A 24 15.69 -16.16 12.13
N ARG A 25 15.80 -16.06 10.79
CA ARG A 25 15.64 -14.79 10.07
C ARG A 25 14.19 -14.27 10.06
N PHE A 26 13.24 -15.16 10.33
CA PHE A 26 11.83 -14.79 10.45
C PHE A 26 11.41 -14.44 11.88
N TYR A 27 12.35 -14.44 12.84
CA TYR A 27 12.03 -13.98 14.19
C TYR A 27 11.70 -12.49 14.17
N ASN A 28 10.49 -12.16 14.65
CA ASN A 28 10.01 -10.80 14.75
C ASN A 28 10.01 -10.37 16.23
N PRO A 29 10.91 -9.46 16.65
CA PRO A 29 11.06 -9.09 18.05
C PRO A 29 9.87 -8.28 18.60
N ARG A 30 9.08 -7.63 17.73
CA ARG A 30 7.89 -6.91 18.17
C ARG A 30 6.80 -7.85 18.71
N TYR A 31 6.71 -9.06 18.15
CA TYR A 31 5.68 -10.03 18.50
C TYR A 31 6.21 -11.26 19.23
N ASP A 32 7.52 -11.30 19.49
CA ASP A 32 8.25 -12.38 20.15
C ASP A 32 7.89 -13.75 19.57
N ARG A 33 7.99 -13.87 18.25
CA ARG A 33 7.67 -15.11 17.52
C ARG A 33 8.26 -15.11 16.12
N LEU A 34 8.32 -16.29 15.52
CA LEU A 34 8.53 -16.44 14.08
C LEU A 34 7.30 -15.93 13.31
N VAL A 35 7.54 -15.11 12.29
CA VAL A 35 6.59 -14.79 11.23
C VAL A 35 6.91 -15.62 9.98
N ASN A 36 6.31 -15.28 8.84
CA ASN A 36 6.58 -15.97 7.57
C ASN A 36 7.39 -15.08 6.62
N ASN A 37 7.84 -15.67 5.51
CA ASN A 37 8.58 -14.99 4.44
C ASN A 37 7.68 -14.06 3.60
N GLU A 38 6.46 -13.74 4.01
CA GLU A 38 5.60 -12.81 3.26
C GLU A 38 5.77 -11.37 3.74
N TRP A 39 6.36 -11.21 4.92
CA TRP A 39 6.48 -9.94 5.62
C TRP A 39 7.56 -9.06 5.01
N LYS A 40 7.14 -7.82 4.75
CA LYS A 40 7.97 -6.71 4.28
C LYS A 40 7.98 -5.64 5.35
N TYR A 41 9.11 -4.96 5.51
CA TYR A 41 9.34 -3.99 6.57
C TYR A 41 9.75 -2.65 6.02
N ASN A 42 9.53 -1.61 6.80
CA ASN A 42 9.99 -0.25 6.53
C ASN A 42 9.40 0.34 5.25
N LEU A 43 9.54 1.66 5.13
CA LEU A 43 9.17 2.40 3.95
C LEU A 43 10.37 3.21 3.51
N SER A 44 10.84 2.98 2.30
CA SER A 44 11.96 3.70 1.69
C SER A 44 11.54 4.28 0.35
N TYR A 45 12.16 5.40 -0.01
CA TYR A 45 11.86 6.13 -1.23
C TYR A 45 13.13 6.71 -1.85
N LEU A 46 13.19 6.63 -3.17
CA LEU A 46 14.13 7.40 -3.99
C LEU A 46 13.44 7.87 -5.27
N SER A 47 14.09 8.81 -5.95
CA SER A 47 13.71 9.25 -7.27
C SER A 47 14.90 9.27 -8.22
N ILE A 48 14.63 9.07 -9.51
CA ILE A 48 15.63 9.05 -10.56
C ILE A 48 15.24 10.12 -11.59
N ASP A 49 16.13 11.09 -11.82
CA ASP A 49 15.98 11.99 -12.96
C ASP A 49 16.31 11.21 -14.25
N LEU A 50 15.34 11.08 -15.14
CA LEU A 50 15.45 10.23 -16.32
C LEU A 50 16.31 10.85 -17.43
N ARG A 51 16.75 12.11 -17.29
CA ARG A 51 17.59 12.79 -18.29
C ARG A 51 19.07 12.55 -18.05
N ASN A 52 19.47 12.47 -16.78
CA ASN A 52 20.88 12.33 -16.38
C ASN A 52 21.13 11.14 -15.44
N HIS A 53 20.08 10.38 -15.11
CA HIS A 53 20.10 9.20 -14.24
C HIS A 53 20.56 9.48 -12.80
N ALA A 54 20.60 10.75 -12.38
CA ALA A 54 20.93 11.10 -11.01
C ALA A 54 19.82 10.64 -10.06
N VAL A 55 20.23 10.03 -8.94
CA VAL A 55 19.33 9.47 -7.95
C VAL A 55 19.29 10.36 -6.71
N TYR A 56 18.10 10.61 -6.19
CA TYR A 56 17.87 11.46 -5.03
C TYR A 56 16.94 10.79 -4.01
N ASN A 57 17.19 11.03 -2.73
CA ASN A 57 16.25 10.64 -1.68
C ASN A 57 15.10 11.66 -1.56
N ALA A 58 14.21 11.44 -0.59
CA ALA A 58 13.04 12.28 -0.39
C ALA A 58 13.36 13.71 0.11
N ASP A 59 14.59 13.94 0.57
CA ASP A 59 15.07 15.26 1.00
C ASP A 59 15.79 16.00 -0.15
N GLY A 60 15.90 15.38 -1.33
CA GLY A 60 16.62 15.92 -2.48
C GLY A 60 18.13 15.74 -2.42
N ALA A 61 18.65 14.99 -1.44
CA ALA A 61 20.06 14.66 -1.37
C ALA A 61 20.40 13.56 -2.38
N SER A 62 21.60 13.64 -2.98
CA SER A 62 22.08 12.63 -3.92
C SER A 62 22.28 11.28 -3.22
N VAL A 63 21.91 10.21 -3.92
CA VAL A 63 22.02 8.82 -3.46
C VAL A 63 23.03 8.12 -4.36
N THR A 64 24.06 7.52 -3.77
CA THR A 64 25.04 6.72 -4.50
C THR A 64 24.42 5.40 -4.97
N THR A 65 24.73 5.00 -6.21
CA THR A 65 24.31 3.72 -6.78
C THR A 65 25.53 2.81 -7.01
N PRO A 66 25.36 1.47 -6.96
CA PRO A 66 24.14 0.73 -6.64
C PRO A 66 23.70 0.90 -5.17
N VAL A 67 22.40 0.74 -4.91
CA VAL A 67 21.81 0.88 -3.58
C VAL A 67 21.61 -0.49 -2.96
N ASP A 68 22.37 -0.80 -1.91
CA ASP A 68 22.14 -1.96 -1.05
C ASP A 68 21.17 -1.63 0.11
N LEU A 69 20.83 -2.64 0.91
CA LEU A 69 19.86 -2.53 1.99
C LEU A 69 20.30 -1.58 3.11
N ASP A 70 21.57 -1.65 3.52
CA ASP A 70 22.07 -0.85 4.65
C ASP A 70 22.19 0.62 4.25
N TYR A 71 22.67 0.88 3.03
CA TYR A 71 22.69 2.21 2.45
C TYR A 71 21.27 2.78 2.28
N ALA A 72 20.32 1.98 1.78
CA ALA A 72 18.93 2.41 1.67
C ALA A 72 18.31 2.79 3.02
N LYS A 73 18.57 2.01 4.08
CA LYS A 73 18.08 2.31 5.44
C LYS A 73 18.63 3.61 6.00
N ALA A 74 19.89 3.93 5.67
CA ALA A 74 20.55 5.15 6.12
C ALA A 74 20.11 6.39 5.32
N HIS A 75 19.89 6.25 4.00
CA HIS A 75 19.76 7.41 3.09
C HIS A 75 18.38 7.58 2.45
N CYS A 76 17.58 6.51 2.35
CA CYS A 76 16.32 6.50 1.62
C CYS A 76 15.09 6.23 2.51
N ARG A 77 15.30 5.84 3.78
CA ARG A 77 14.22 5.44 4.68
C ARG A 77 13.34 6.62 5.08
N ILE A 78 12.05 6.48 4.80
CA ILE A 78 10.98 7.40 5.21
C ILE A 78 10.42 7.01 6.58
N TRP A 79 10.23 5.71 6.81
CA TRP A 79 9.65 5.21 8.05
C TRP A 79 10.27 3.88 8.46
N ASP A 80 10.82 3.85 9.68
CA ASP A 80 11.09 2.63 10.42
C ASP A 80 9.76 2.11 11.01
N THR A 81 9.31 0.96 10.51
CA THR A 81 8.03 0.36 10.90
C THR A 81 8.06 -0.33 12.26
N GLU A 82 9.24 -0.37 12.92
CA GLU A 82 9.46 -1.01 14.21
C GLU A 82 9.01 -2.47 14.19
N TRP A 83 9.40 -3.20 13.14
CA TRP A 83 9.04 -4.60 12.89
C TRP A 83 7.55 -4.89 12.63
N ARG A 84 6.72 -3.87 12.40
CA ARG A 84 5.40 -4.09 11.82
C ARG A 84 5.57 -4.54 10.37
N GLY A 85 4.92 -5.65 9.99
CA GLY A 85 5.05 -6.23 8.66
C GLY A 85 3.89 -5.88 7.74
N ALA A 86 4.17 -5.85 6.45
CA ALA A 86 3.18 -5.79 5.38
C ALA A 86 3.29 -7.01 4.48
N GLY A 87 2.16 -7.49 3.93
CA GLY A 87 2.17 -8.49 2.86
C GLY A 87 2.45 -7.88 1.50
N ILE A 88 2.11 -6.60 1.30
CA ILE A 88 2.21 -5.89 0.03
C ILE A 88 3.10 -4.64 0.13
N PRO A 89 3.67 -4.18 -1.00
CA PRO A 89 4.28 -2.86 -1.08
C PRO A 89 3.27 -1.73 -0.83
N PRO A 90 3.74 -0.56 -0.36
CA PRO A 90 2.93 0.66 -0.22
C PRO A 90 2.55 1.24 -1.59
N VAL A 91 1.44 1.97 -1.63
CA VAL A 91 1.03 2.76 -2.80
C VAL A 91 1.63 4.15 -2.69
N VAL A 92 2.13 4.72 -3.80
CA VAL A 92 2.62 6.09 -3.87
C VAL A 92 1.60 7.00 -4.58
N CYS A 93 1.42 8.21 -4.06
CA CYS A 93 0.63 9.27 -4.68
C CYS A 93 1.44 10.57 -4.66
N LEU A 94 1.54 11.23 -5.82
CA LEU A 94 2.27 12.50 -5.98
C LEU A 94 1.30 13.68 -5.98
N ASP A 95 1.69 14.78 -5.35
CA ASP A 95 0.97 16.04 -5.48
C ASP A 95 1.38 16.84 -6.73
N GLY A 96 0.83 18.04 -6.89
CA GLY A 96 1.14 18.91 -8.04
C GLY A 96 2.58 19.42 -8.10
N LYS A 97 3.39 19.20 -7.07
CA LYS A 97 4.81 19.55 -6.98
C LYS A 97 5.71 18.31 -7.00
N ASP A 98 5.17 17.15 -7.38
CA ASP A 98 5.82 15.85 -7.32
C ASP A 98 6.27 15.43 -5.90
N GLU A 99 5.68 16.02 -4.84
CA GLU A 99 5.94 15.57 -3.47
C GLU A 99 5.20 14.24 -3.21
N PRO A 100 5.92 13.20 -2.76
CA PRO A 100 5.31 11.89 -2.55
C PRO A 100 4.58 11.79 -1.21
N SER A 101 3.48 11.05 -1.25
CA SER A 101 2.80 10.51 -0.07
C SER A 101 2.43 9.05 -0.31
N PHE A 102 2.14 8.32 0.75
CA PHE A 102 2.03 6.88 0.67
C PHE A 102 0.82 6.34 1.43
N LEU A 103 0.27 5.24 0.94
CA LEU A 103 -0.68 4.40 1.67
C LEU A 103 0.00 3.07 1.98
N HIS A 104 0.02 2.69 3.25
CA HIS A 104 0.69 1.48 3.70
C HIS A 104 -0.18 0.70 4.68
N VAL A 105 -0.33 -0.61 4.46
CA VAL A 105 -0.98 -1.53 5.41
C VAL A 105 0.09 -2.26 6.22
N LEU A 106 -0.04 -2.21 7.54
CA LEU A 106 0.96 -2.78 8.45
C LEU A 106 0.29 -3.55 9.58
N SER A 107 0.98 -4.57 10.09
CA SER A 107 0.55 -5.30 11.26
C SER A 107 0.46 -4.38 12.49
N GLY A 108 -0.58 -4.55 13.29
CA GLY A 108 -0.91 -3.69 14.41
C GLY A 108 -0.39 -4.24 15.75
N LYS A 109 -1.32 -4.46 16.68
CA LYS A 109 -1.03 -4.99 18.02
C LYS A 109 -0.53 -6.43 18.02
N ASN A 110 -0.92 -7.22 17.02
CA ASN A 110 -0.46 -8.59 16.82
C ASN A 110 -0.40 -8.91 15.31
N ILE A 111 0.13 -10.10 14.97
CA ILE A 111 0.31 -10.58 13.60
C ILE A 111 -0.99 -10.80 12.80
N ARG A 112 -2.16 -10.68 13.43
CA ARG A 112 -3.49 -10.84 12.82
C ARG A 112 -4.33 -9.54 12.85
N SER A 113 -3.79 -8.46 13.38
CA SER A 113 -4.41 -7.13 13.30
C SER A 113 -3.63 -6.29 12.29
N HIS A 114 -4.30 -5.53 11.43
CA HIS A 114 -3.64 -4.69 10.45
C HIS A 114 -4.31 -3.31 10.40
N ASP A 115 -3.55 -2.30 10.00
CA ASP A 115 -4.00 -0.91 9.93
C ASP A 115 -3.45 -0.24 8.67
N TYR A 116 -4.28 0.56 8.01
CA TYR A 116 -3.85 1.46 6.93
C TYR A 116 -3.37 2.79 7.49
N TYR A 117 -2.18 3.20 7.05
CA TYR A 117 -1.57 4.48 7.38
C TYR A 117 -1.38 5.32 6.12
N TYR A 118 -1.74 6.60 6.22
CA TYR A 118 -1.30 7.62 5.28
C TYR A 118 0.04 8.19 5.75
N VAL A 119 1.08 8.07 4.94
CA VAL A 119 2.41 8.58 5.24
C VAL A 119 2.70 9.79 4.37
N HIS A 120 2.98 10.94 4.99
CA HIS A 120 3.14 12.19 4.27
C HIS A 120 4.08 13.15 4.98
N ARG A 121 4.57 14.15 4.25
CA ARG A 121 5.42 15.19 4.81
C ARG A 121 4.59 16.38 5.28
N LYS A 122 4.78 16.79 6.53
CA LYS A 122 4.13 17.97 7.13
C LYS A 122 5.20 18.81 7.82
N LYS A 123 5.40 20.04 7.33
CA LYS A 123 6.44 20.97 7.83
C LYS A 123 7.84 20.32 7.86
N GLY A 124 8.23 19.68 6.76
CA GLY A 124 9.53 19.03 6.59
C GLY A 124 9.67 17.66 7.26
N ARG A 125 8.72 17.24 8.10
CA ARG A 125 8.79 15.95 8.83
C ARG A 125 7.81 14.93 8.27
N TRP A 126 8.23 13.68 8.19
CA TRP A 126 7.35 12.56 7.88
C TRP A 126 6.37 12.32 9.04
N LYS A 127 5.12 12.06 8.68
CA LYS A 127 3.99 11.80 9.57
C LYS A 127 3.21 10.61 9.07
N GLN A 128 2.72 9.81 10.01
CA GLN A 128 1.87 8.66 9.77
C GLN A 128 0.51 8.92 10.41
N THR A 129 -0.53 9.02 9.60
CA THR A 129 -1.91 9.18 10.05
C THR A 129 -2.62 7.85 9.89
N LEU A 130 -3.13 7.29 10.98
CA LEU A 130 -4.02 6.12 10.92
C LEU A 130 -5.30 6.49 10.15
N ILE A 131 -5.65 5.68 9.15
CA ILE A 131 -6.91 5.84 8.41
C ILE A 131 -7.96 4.93 9.01
N ARG A 132 -7.72 3.61 8.97
CA ARG A 132 -8.65 2.57 9.40
C ARG A 132 -7.95 1.22 9.55
N SER A 133 -8.51 0.33 10.36
CA SER A 133 -8.09 -1.06 10.44
C SER A 133 -8.35 -1.83 9.14
N SER A 134 -7.43 -2.72 8.79
CA SER A 134 -7.55 -3.73 7.73
C SER A 134 -7.71 -5.12 8.35
N ASN A 135 -8.38 -6.03 7.65
CA ASN A 135 -8.56 -7.40 8.10
C ASN A 135 -7.45 -8.35 7.61
N HIS A 136 -6.53 -7.89 6.75
CA HIS A 136 -5.46 -8.74 6.25
C HIS A 136 -4.19 -7.99 5.80
N GLN A 137 -3.04 -8.66 5.88
CA GLN A 137 -1.74 -8.11 5.42
C GLN A 137 -1.63 -7.99 3.90
N TRP A 138 -2.43 -8.77 3.17
CA TRP A 138 -2.47 -8.84 1.71
C TRP A 138 -3.55 -7.95 1.08
N ASN A 139 -4.28 -7.20 1.90
CA ASN A 139 -5.27 -6.27 1.41
C ASN A 139 -4.61 -5.08 0.73
N SER A 140 -4.84 -4.92 -0.57
CA SER A 140 -4.39 -3.75 -1.31
C SER A 140 -5.12 -2.49 -0.87
N GLY A 141 -4.71 -1.37 -1.43
CA GLY A 141 -5.52 -0.18 -1.46
C GLY A 141 -5.14 0.66 -2.66
N HIS A 142 -5.84 1.77 -2.84
CA HIS A 142 -5.47 2.81 -3.80
C HIS A 142 -5.55 4.17 -3.11
N LEU A 143 -4.62 5.06 -3.48
CA LEU A 143 -4.55 6.42 -2.96
C LEU A 143 -4.49 7.37 -4.16
N SER A 144 -5.42 8.31 -4.22
CA SER A 144 -5.49 9.33 -5.25
C SER A 144 -5.75 10.71 -4.65
N ARG A 145 -5.59 11.73 -5.49
CA ARG A 145 -5.88 13.12 -5.15
C ARG A 145 -6.67 13.75 -6.29
N ASP A 146 -7.80 14.35 -5.96
CA ASP A 146 -8.66 15.03 -6.94
C ASP A 146 -8.10 16.40 -7.35
N ALA A 147 -8.76 17.07 -8.30
CA ALA A 147 -8.39 18.40 -8.77
C ALA A 147 -8.48 19.49 -7.67
N LYS A 148 -9.27 19.27 -6.62
CA LYS A 148 -9.40 20.18 -5.46
C LYS A 148 -8.34 19.91 -4.39
N GLY A 149 -7.52 18.87 -4.57
CA GLY A 149 -6.49 18.47 -3.63
C GLY A 149 -7.00 17.58 -2.49
N ILE A 150 -8.26 17.15 -2.52
CA ILE A 150 -8.83 16.18 -1.59
C ILE A 150 -8.18 14.83 -1.85
N LEU A 151 -7.78 14.15 -0.78
CA LEU A 151 -7.23 12.81 -0.85
C LEU A 151 -8.35 11.79 -0.78
N HIS A 152 -8.25 10.75 -1.60
CA HIS A 152 -9.15 9.61 -1.62
C HIS A 152 -8.33 8.34 -1.39
N ALA A 153 -8.77 7.51 -0.45
CA ALA A 153 -8.19 6.21 -0.16
C ALA A 153 -9.26 5.14 -0.30
N TYR A 154 -9.05 4.20 -1.23
CA TYR A 154 -9.91 3.05 -1.43
C TYR A 154 -9.27 1.85 -0.72
N LEU A 155 -9.93 1.38 0.33
CA LEU A 155 -9.38 0.44 1.30
C LEU A 155 -10.19 -0.85 1.35
N ILE A 156 -9.51 -1.99 1.46
CA ILE A 156 -10.19 -3.27 1.70
C ILE A 156 -10.36 -3.47 3.20
N VAL A 157 -11.61 -3.64 3.63
CA VAL A 157 -11.97 -3.83 5.03
C VAL A 157 -12.83 -5.07 5.22
N GLY A 158 -12.77 -5.66 6.41
CA GLY A 158 -13.58 -6.83 6.75
C GLY A 158 -13.58 -7.09 8.24
N GLU A 159 -14.29 -8.13 8.65
CA GLU A 159 -14.38 -8.57 10.03
C GLU A 159 -13.45 -9.75 10.27
N GLY A 160 -12.63 -9.65 11.32
CA GLY A 160 -11.70 -10.71 11.71
C GLY A 160 -10.59 -10.96 10.69
N TYR A 161 -9.50 -11.59 11.13
CA TYR A 161 -8.41 -11.93 10.22
C TYR A 161 -8.80 -13.12 9.33
N LEU A 162 -8.71 -12.97 8.01
CA LEU A 162 -8.96 -14.06 7.07
C LEU A 162 -7.83 -15.10 7.15
N ALA A 163 -8.17 -16.38 7.24
CA ALA A 163 -7.21 -17.46 7.28
C ALA A 163 -7.81 -18.73 6.68
N GLY A 164 -6.93 -19.61 6.16
CA GLY A 164 -7.36 -20.80 5.43
C GLY A 164 -7.86 -20.45 4.03
N GLY A 165 -8.22 -21.47 3.26
CA GLY A 165 -8.60 -21.34 1.86
C GLY A 165 -7.48 -20.85 0.94
N TYR A 166 -7.62 -21.12 -0.35
CA TYR A 166 -6.66 -20.64 -1.35
C TYR A 166 -6.73 -19.12 -1.52
N MET A 167 -7.93 -18.54 -1.54
CA MET A 167 -8.11 -17.10 -1.75
C MET A 167 -8.07 -16.29 -0.47
N ASP A 168 -8.65 -16.79 0.62
CA ASP A 168 -8.75 -16.04 1.87
C ASP A 168 -7.37 -15.80 2.52
N LYS A 169 -6.35 -16.65 2.25
CA LYS A 169 -4.95 -16.38 2.62
C LYS A 169 -4.32 -15.19 1.88
N HIS A 170 -4.96 -14.66 0.84
CA HIS A 170 -4.54 -13.49 0.08
C HIS A 170 -5.34 -12.22 0.46
N GLY A 171 -6.02 -12.23 1.61
CA GLY A 171 -6.84 -11.11 2.05
C GLY A 171 -8.11 -10.97 1.25
N GLY A 172 -8.91 -9.95 1.51
CA GLY A 172 -10.20 -9.72 0.87
C GLY A 172 -11.24 -9.14 1.81
N GLY A 173 -12.19 -8.42 1.25
CA GLY A 173 -13.25 -7.80 2.03
C GLY A 173 -14.14 -6.90 1.20
N ARG A 174 -14.79 -5.95 1.87
CA ARG A 174 -15.52 -4.84 1.25
C ARG A 174 -14.53 -3.74 0.86
N ILE A 175 -14.89 -2.94 -0.14
CA ILE A 175 -14.12 -1.78 -0.57
C ILE A 175 -14.79 -0.52 -0.02
N GLU A 176 -14.07 0.22 0.81
CA GLU A 176 -14.53 1.52 1.31
C GLU A 176 -13.70 2.66 0.74
N GLU A 177 -14.37 3.76 0.42
CA GLU A 177 -13.70 5.01 0.10
C GLU A 177 -13.65 5.90 1.34
N TRP A 178 -12.45 6.38 1.65
CA TRP A 178 -12.15 7.31 2.73
C TRP A 178 -11.56 8.59 2.14
N VAL A 179 -11.97 9.74 2.67
CA VAL A 179 -11.51 11.04 2.16
C VAL A 179 -10.87 11.89 3.23
N SER A 180 -9.89 12.69 2.82
CA SER A 180 -9.25 13.71 3.65
C SER A 180 -9.20 15.05 2.92
N ALA A 181 -9.90 16.04 3.47
CA ALA A 181 -9.89 17.42 3.00
C ALA A 181 -8.81 18.29 3.70
N ASP A 182 -8.16 17.76 4.73
CA ASP A 182 -7.20 18.48 5.58
C ASP A 182 -5.74 18.02 5.37
N LYS A 183 -5.45 17.62 4.12
CA LYS A 183 -4.13 17.15 3.66
C LYS A 183 -3.64 15.92 4.42
N GLY A 184 -4.57 15.01 4.77
CA GLY A 184 -4.27 13.74 5.41
C GLY A 184 -4.08 13.82 6.91
N SER A 185 -4.51 14.90 7.56
CA SER A 185 -4.44 15.01 9.03
C SER A 185 -5.57 14.21 9.71
N SER A 186 -6.72 14.09 9.05
CA SER A 186 -7.84 13.24 9.45
C SER A 186 -8.53 12.63 8.23
N TRP A 187 -9.25 11.52 8.45
CA TRP A 187 -9.93 10.76 7.41
C TRP A 187 -11.35 10.42 7.84
N LYS A 188 -12.28 10.48 6.89
CA LYS A 188 -13.67 10.06 7.09
C LYS A 188 -14.10 9.09 5.99
N LYS A 189 -14.85 8.06 6.35
CA LYS A 189 -15.50 7.20 5.36
C LYS A 189 -16.47 8.06 4.55
N LEU A 190 -16.36 8.02 3.22
CA LEU A 190 -17.29 8.66 2.31
C LEU A 190 -18.41 7.68 1.95
N ARG A 191 -18.05 6.47 1.49
CA ARG A 191 -19.01 5.45 1.07
C ARG A 191 -18.40 4.05 1.07
N ASP A 192 -19.26 3.06 0.91
CA ASP A 192 -18.90 1.68 0.55
C ASP A 192 -19.11 1.54 -0.97
N VAL A 193 -18.08 1.10 -1.70
CA VAL A 193 -18.11 0.95 -3.17
C VAL A 193 -18.14 -0.52 -3.59
N THR A 194 -18.37 -1.43 -2.64
CA THR A 194 -18.52 -2.86 -2.91
C THR A 194 -19.73 -3.12 -3.81
N PRO A 195 -19.64 -4.02 -4.81
CA PRO A 195 -20.80 -4.46 -5.58
C PRO A 195 -21.93 -4.99 -4.67
N GLY A 196 -23.02 -4.21 -4.56
CA GLY A 196 -24.13 -4.51 -3.65
C GLY A 196 -25.24 -5.38 -4.24
N GLN A 197 -25.17 -5.74 -5.53
CA GLN A 197 -26.22 -6.54 -6.16
C GLN A 197 -26.28 -7.96 -5.59
N LYS A 198 -27.48 -8.56 -5.57
CA LYS A 198 -27.74 -9.91 -5.03
C LYS A 198 -26.73 -10.99 -5.47
N PRO A 199 -26.24 -11.06 -6.73
CA PRO A 199 -25.25 -12.05 -7.14
C PRO A 199 -23.92 -11.98 -6.38
N TYR A 200 -23.57 -10.80 -5.85
CA TYR A 200 -22.28 -10.53 -5.21
C TYR A 200 -22.34 -10.57 -3.68
N GLN A 201 -23.47 -10.95 -3.10
CA GLN A 201 -23.57 -11.17 -1.66
C GLN A 201 -22.61 -12.29 -1.22
N GLY A 202 -21.82 -12.02 -0.17
CA GLY A 202 -20.82 -12.95 0.35
C GLY A 202 -19.51 -12.98 -0.45
N TRP A 203 -19.39 -12.20 -1.53
CA TRP A 203 -18.11 -12.06 -2.23
C TRP A 203 -17.12 -11.24 -1.41
N ARG A 204 -15.85 -11.54 -1.60
CA ARG A 204 -14.73 -10.74 -1.09
C ARG A 204 -13.99 -10.12 -2.26
N PHE A 205 -13.48 -8.92 -2.04
CA PHE A 205 -12.81 -8.13 -3.06
C PHE A 205 -11.43 -7.68 -2.60
N ASN A 206 -10.49 -7.59 -3.54
CA ASN A 206 -9.13 -7.12 -3.28
C ASN A 206 -8.51 -6.54 -4.57
N ASN A 207 -7.29 -6.03 -4.46
CA ASN A 207 -6.48 -5.52 -5.57
C ASN A 207 -7.15 -4.36 -6.32
N VAL A 208 -7.60 -3.36 -5.56
CA VAL A 208 -8.15 -2.10 -6.09
C VAL A 208 -7.05 -1.27 -6.75
N GLN A 209 -7.27 -0.91 -8.00
CA GLN A 209 -6.34 -0.18 -8.85
C GLN A 209 -7.09 0.87 -9.70
N PRO A 210 -6.44 1.99 -10.05
CA PRO A 210 -7.01 2.93 -11.00
C PRO A 210 -7.00 2.33 -12.40
N VAL A 211 -7.99 2.67 -13.21
CA VAL A 211 -7.88 2.45 -14.65
C VAL A 211 -6.94 3.50 -15.24
N VAL A 212 -6.00 3.08 -16.08
CA VAL A 212 -5.03 3.95 -16.75
C VAL A 212 -5.19 3.92 -18.26
N ARG A 213 -5.00 5.06 -18.90
CA ARG A 213 -4.88 5.18 -20.37
C ARG A 213 -3.51 4.67 -20.83
N PRO A 214 -3.31 4.43 -22.15
CA PRO A 214 -2.02 4.02 -22.69
C PRO A 214 -0.85 4.98 -22.39
N ASP A 215 -1.15 6.26 -22.16
CA ASP A 215 -0.16 7.28 -21.76
C ASP A 215 0.15 7.28 -20.24
N GLY A 216 -0.44 6.35 -19.48
CA GLY A 216 -0.29 6.23 -18.03
C GLY A 216 -1.16 7.19 -17.21
N SER A 217 -1.96 8.06 -17.84
CA SER A 217 -2.88 8.93 -17.12
C SER A 217 -4.04 8.13 -16.51
N ILE A 218 -4.40 8.46 -15.28
CA ILE A 218 -5.55 7.85 -14.60
C ILE A 218 -6.85 8.31 -15.27
N VAL A 219 -7.80 7.38 -15.44
CA VAL A 219 -9.18 7.69 -15.78
C VAL A 219 -9.92 7.96 -14.48
N GLU A 220 -10.29 9.22 -14.27
CA GLU A 220 -10.99 9.67 -13.05
C GLU A 220 -12.32 8.92 -12.88
N GLY A 221 -12.65 8.55 -11.63
CA GLY A 221 -13.88 7.84 -11.30
C GLY A 221 -13.92 6.36 -11.73
N MET A 222 -12.83 5.80 -12.25
CA MET A 222 -12.78 4.39 -12.66
C MET A 222 -11.78 3.56 -11.85
N LEU A 223 -12.27 2.45 -11.28
CA LEU A 223 -11.46 1.48 -10.53
C LEU A 223 -11.64 0.07 -11.08
N LEU A 224 -10.54 -0.66 -11.16
CA LEU A 224 -10.50 -2.09 -11.41
C LEU A 224 -10.19 -2.82 -10.11
N PHE A 225 -10.90 -3.91 -9.83
CA PHE A 225 -10.60 -4.81 -8.71
C PHE A 225 -11.05 -6.23 -9.01
N TYR A 226 -10.65 -7.18 -8.17
CA TYR A 226 -10.97 -8.59 -8.33
C TYR A 226 -11.83 -9.06 -7.16
N GLY A 227 -12.78 -9.95 -7.44
CA GLY A 227 -13.63 -10.55 -6.43
C GLY A 227 -13.81 -12.05 -6.61
N TRP A 228 -14.02 -12.75 -5.50
CA TRP A 228 -14.29 -14.18 -5.46
C TRP A 228 -15.38 -14.50 -4.43
N LYS A 229 -16.09 -15.59 -4.66
CA LYS A 229 -17.11 -16.12 -3.73
C LYS A 229 -16.60 -17.33 -2.96
N ASP A 230 -15.89 -18.22 -3.65
CA ASP A 230 -15.35 -19.43 -3.05
C ASP A 230 -13.96 -19.15 -2.49
N LYS A 231 -13.78 -19.41 -1.20
CA LYS A 231 -12.51 -19.17 -0.50
C LYS A 231 -11.43 -20.18 -0.87
N ASP A 232 -11.79 -21.35 -1.39
CA ASP A 232 -10.90 -22.49 -1.61
C ASP A 232 -10.41 -22.59 -3.07
N LEU A 233 -11.06 -21.86 -3.98
CA LEU A 233 -10.82 -21.91 -5.41
C LEU A 233 -10.08 -20.65 -5.91
N PRO A 234 -9.05 -20.77 -6.78
CA PRO A 234 -8.26 -19.63 -7.27
C PRO A 234 -9.04 -18.66 -8.19
N GLU A 235 -10.24 -19.03 -8.63
CA GLU A 235 -11.04 -18.27 -9.57
C GLU A 235 -11.53 -16.94 -8.98
N ALA A 236 -11.21 -15.86 -9.68
CA ALA A 236 -11.71 -14.51 -9.40
C ALA A 236 -12.32 -13.89 -10.66
N SER A 237 -13.28 -13.00 -10.47
CA SER A 237 -13.82 -12.13 -11.53
C SER A 237 -13.26 -10.74 -11.40
N ALA A 238 -12.98 -10.09 -12.54
CA ALA A 238 -12.63 -8.69 -12.59
C ALA A 238 -13.90 -7.82 -12.58
N PHE A 239 -13.83 -6.70 -11.86
CA PHE A 239 -14.93 -5.74 -11.72
C PHE A 239 -14.42 -4.36 -12.06
N LEU A 240 -15.23 -3.63 -12.84
CA LEU A 240 -15.03 -2.22 -13.13
C LEU A 240 -16.08 -1.42 -12.37
N LEU A 241 -15.63 -0.52 -11.51
CA LEU A 241 -16.45 0.58 -10.99
C LEU A 241 -16.27 1.78 -11.90
N HIS A 242 -17.36 2.43 -12.27
CA HIS A 242 -17.41 3.69 -12.98
C HIS A 242 -18.44 4.60 -12.30
N GLU A 243 -18.00 5.78 -11.88
CA GLU A 243 -18.80 6.79 -11.17
C GLU A 243 -19.56 7.75 -12.10
#